data_AF-A0A7C2A3J1-F1
#
_entry.id   AF-A0A7C2A3J1-F1
#
_cell.length_a   1.000
_cell.length_b   1.000
_cell.length_c   1.000
_cell.angle_alpha   90.00
_cell.angle_beta   90.00
_cell.angle_gamma   90.00
#
_symmetry.space_group_name_H-M   'P 1'
#
loop_
_entity.id
_entity.type
_entity.pdbx_description
1 polymer ?
#
loop_
_entity_poly.entity_id
_entity_poly.type
_entity_poly.pdbx_seq_one_letter_code
_entity_poly.pdbx_strand_id
1 'polypeptide(L)'
;MNTKLQKVVVWGSVIMLTVMLGCASFQDALTPCYIPPETLEYTDAPATTFFPFTTLFDAKRVDFKLDYTYTLQTMKYKYLKGIGTFHRIGAEELQASLFSPEGPIGLLLPTIFGGTLGALLIKRPQDTNGNGKRVKKSTKKKV
;
A
#
# COMPACT_ATOMS: atom_id res chain seq x y z
N MET A 1 28.16 21.68 9.08
CA MET A 1 27.35 20.60 8.47
C MET A 1 27.32 20.81 6.96
N ASN A 2 27.58 19.76 6.18
CA ASN A 2 27.71 19.85 4.73
C ASN A 2 26.30 19.91 4.09
N THR A 3 25.95 21.00 3.40
CA THR A 3 24.59 21.26 2.89
C THR A 3 24.10 20.20 1.89
N LYS A 4 25.01 19.56 1.15
CA LYS A 4 24.70 18.43 0.26
C LYS A 4 24.23 17.19 1.02
N LEU A 5 24.85 16.90 2.17
CA LEU A 5 24.54 15.75 3.02
C LEU A 5 23.19 15.95 3.73
N GLN A 6 22.87 17.17 4.16
CA GLN A 6 21.53 17.51 4.67
C GLN A 6 20.44 17.31 3.62
N LYS A 7 20.63 17.74 2.37
CA LYS A 7 19.63 17.54 1.31
C LYS A 7 19.35 16.06 1.06
N VAL A 8 20.40 15.22 1.03
CA VAL A 8 20.24 13.78 0.84
C VAL A 8 19.49 13.15 2.02
N VAL A 9 19.82 13.52 3.26
CA VAL A 9 19.12 13.01 4.46
C VAL A 9 17.66 13.42 4.46
N VAL A 10 17.35 14.68 4.14
CA VAL A 10 15.97 15.18 4.09
C VAL A 10 15.17 14.51 2.97
N TRP A 11 15.73 14.38 1.77
CA TRP A 11 15.05 13.64 0.69
C TRP A 11 14.87 12.17 1.03
N GLY A 12 15.88 11.54 1.64
CA GLY A 12 15.79 10.16 2.10
C GLY A 12 14.68 9.95 3.14
N SER A 13 14.54 10.87 4.11
CA SER A 13 13.47 10.77 5.11
C SER A 13 12.08 11.01 4.53
N VAL A 14 11.92 11.94 3.58
CA VAL A 14 10.65 12.19 2.88
C VAL A 14 10.23 10.98 2.05
N ILE A 15 11.17 10.36 1.33
CA ILE A 15 10.90 9.13 0.57
C ILE A 15 10.54 7.97 1.52
N MET A 16 11.25 7.83 2.63
CA MET A 16 10.93 6.80 3.62
C MET A 16 9.51 6.97 4.20
N LEU A 17 9.13 8.19 4.56
CA LEU A 17 7.80 8.50 5.08
C LEU A 17 6.69 8.22 4.06
N THR A 18 6.90 8.62 2.81
CA THR A 18 5.92 8.37 1.74
C THR A 18 5.74 6.89 1.47
N VAL A 19 6.81 6.09 1.52
CA VAL A 19 6.72 4.63 1.40
C VAL A 19 5.97 4.01 2.58
N MET A 20 6.26 4.43 3.82
CA MET A 20 5.55 3.92 5.00
C MET A 20 4.04 4.22 4.96
N LEU A 21 3.68 5.46 4.61
CA LEU A 21 2.27 5.87 4.48
C LEU A 21 1.57 5.18 3.30
N GLY A 22 2.27 5.00 2.19
CA GLY A 22 1.77 4.26 1.03
C GLY A 22 1.49 2.79 1.36
N CYS A 23 2.39 2.12 2.07
CA CYS A 23 2.18 0.74 2.50
C CYS A 23 1.01 0.61 3.48
N ALA A 24 0.88 1.51 4.46
CA ALA A 24 -0.22 1.47 5.42
C ALA A 24 -1.59 1.63 4.74
N SER A 25 -1.71 2.62 3.84
CA SER A 25 -2.95 2.84 3.07
C SER A 25 -3.29 1.69 2.11
N PHE A 26 -2.27 1.05 1.53
CA PHE A 26 -2.45 -0.13 0.68
C PHE A 26 -2.95 -1.34 1.48
N GLN A 27 -2.37 -1.59 2.66
CA GLN A 27 -2.80 -2.68 3.54
C GLN A 27 -4.26 -2.45 4.01
N ASP A 28 -4.64 -1.22 4.34
CA ASP A 28 -6.01 -0.86 4.70
C ASP A 28 -7.00 -1.08 3.54
N ALA A 29 -6.58 -0.84 2.29
CA ALA A 29 -7.43 -1.05 1.11
C ALA A 29 -7.62 -2.53 0.77
N LEU A 30 -6.66 -3.39 1.11
CA LEU A 30 -6.73 -4.83 0.84
C LEU A 30 -7.36 -5.63 1.98
N THR A 31 -7.37 -5.08 3.19
CA THR A 31 -7.91 -5.80 4.35
C THR A 31 -9.44 -5.77 4.30
N PRO A 32 -10.11 -6.94 4.24
CA PRO A 32 -11.55 -7.00 4.28
C PRO A 32 -12.07 -6.58 5.67
N CYS A 33 -13.05 -5.71 5.70
CA CYS A 33 -13.79 -5.30 6.89
C CYS A 33 -15.28 -5.33 6.57
N TYR A 34 -16.09 -5.89 7.46
CA TYR A 34 -17.54 -5.80 7.32
C TYR A 34 -18.02 -4.47 7.91
N ILE A 35 -18.84 -3.74 7.15
CA ILE A 35 -19.52 -2.54 7.61
C ILE A 35 -21.02 -2.85 7.62
N PRO A 36 -21.72 -2.66 8.76
CA PRO A 36 -23.17 -2.85 8.81
C PRO A 36 -23.87 -1.93 7.80
N PRO A 37 -24.88 -2.44 7.05
CA PRO A 37 -25.59 -1.65 6.04
C PRO A 37 -26.29 -0.43 6.65
N GLU A 38 -26.80 -0.56 7.88
CA GLU A 38 -27.42 0.54 8.64
C GLU A 38 -26.47 1.74 8.85
N THR A 39 -25.18 1.48 8.96
CA THR A 39 -24.15 2.51 9.14
C THR A 39 -23.88 3.24 7.82
N LEU A 40 -23.93 2.53 6.69
CA LEU A 40 -23.77 3.11 5.35
C LEU A 40 -24.97 3.98 4.99
N GLU A 41 -26.18 3.52 5.29
CA GLU A 41 -27.42 4.29 5.12
C GLU A 41 -27.46 5.54 6.00
N TYR A 42 -26.92 5.47 7.22
CA TYR A 42 -26.88 6.62 8.12
C TYR A 42 -25.88 7.70 7.69
N THR A 43 -24.80 7.30 7.02
CA THR A 43 -23.70 8.20 6.66
C THR A 43 -23.71 8.62 5.19
N ASP A 44 -24.58 8.06 4.34
CA ASP A 44 -24.58 8.24 2.87
C ASP A 44 -23.16 8.13 2.28
N ALA A 45 -22.37 7.18 2.79
CA ALA A 45 -20.96 7.04 2.43
C ALA A 45 -20.82 6.01 1.29
N PRO A 46 -20.17 6.36 0.17
CA PRO A 46 -19.87 5.37 -0.86
C PRO A 46 -18.81 4.40 -0.33
N ALA A 47 -19.12 3.10 -0.32
CA ALA A 47 -18.20 2.04 0.08
C ALA A 47 -17.80 1.19 -1.14
N THR A 48 -16.51 0.93 -1.32
CA THR A 48 -16.03 -0.05 -2.29
C THR A 48 -16.31 -1.45 -1.77
N THR A 49 -17.30 -2.10 -2.37
CA THR A 49 -17.81 -3.39 -1.92
C THR A 49 -17.13 -4.52 -2.69
N PHE A 50 -16.35 -5.33 -1.98
CA PHE A 50 -15.95 -6.67 -2.40
C PHE A 50 -16.94 -7.67 -1.78
N PHE A 51 -18.18 -7.67 -2.28
CA PHE A 51 -19.33 -8.38 -1.70
C PHE A 51 -18.97 -9.79 -1.18
N PRO A 52 -19.23 -10.15 0.10
CA PRO A 52 -20.00 -9.43 1.11
C PRO A 52 -19.19 -8.49 2.03
N PHE A 53 -17.91 -8.27 1.76
CA PHE A 53 -17.03 -7.44 2.59
C PHE A 53 -16.75 -6.08 1.95
N THR A 54 -16.47 -5.08 2.78
CA THR A 54 -15.89 -3.80 2.35
C THR A 54 -14.41 -3.76 2.73
N THR A 55 -13.76 -2.64 2.57
CA THR A 55 -12.35 -2.48 2.96
C THR A 55 -12.23 -1.82 4.33
N LEU A 56 -11.15 -2.12 5.06
CA LEU A 56 -10.83 -1.43 6.32
C LEU A 56 -10.66 0.08 6.10
N PHE A 57 -10.15 0.45 4.93
CA PHE A 57 -10.06 1.84 4.50
C PHE A 57 -11.42 2.54 4.44
N ASP A 58 -12.42 1.89 3.86
CA ASP A 58 -13.79 2.43 3.84
C ASP A 58 -14.41 2.47 5.23
N ALA A 59 -14.13 1.47 6.07
CA ALA A 59 -14.61 1.48 7.46
C ALA A 59 -14.09 2.71 8.22
N LYS A 60 -12.80 3.05 8.08
CA LYS A 60 -12.21 4.26 8.68
C LYS A 60 -12.82 5.56 8.12
N ARG A 61 -13.15 5.60 6.83
CA ARG A 61 -13.81 6.76 6.20
C ARG A 61 -15.24 6.95 6.67
N VAL A 62 -16.01 5.86 6.73
CA VAL A 62 -17.38 5.85 7.26
C VAL A 62 -17.34 6.32 8.70
N ASP A 63 -16.41 5.83 9.50
CA ASP A 63 -16.23 6.21 10.91
C ASP A 63 -15.97 7.71 11.08
N PHE A 64 -15.10 8.28 10.26
CA PHE A 64 -14.84 9.72 10.24
C PHE A 64 -16.08 10.52 9.82
N LYS A 65 -16.83 10.05 8.82
CA LYS A 65 -18.06 10.71 8.38
C LYS A 65 -19.15 10.65 9.45
N LEU A 66 -19.20 9.55 10.20
CA LEU A 66 -20.11 9.33 11.32
C LEU A 66 -19.81 10.32 12.45
N ASP A 67 -18.52 10.53 12.76
CA ASP A 67 -18.07 11.55 13.73
C ASP A 67 -18.31 12.99 13.24
N TYR A 68 -18.16 13.24 11.94
CA TYR A 68 -18.40 14.56 11.35
C TYR A 68 -19.89 14.94 11.32
N THR A 69 -20.77 13.96 11.04
CA THR A 69 -22.23 14.15 10.99
C THR A 69 -22.85 14.20 12.39
N TYR A 70 -22.04 14.35 13.43
CA TYR A 70 -22.49 14.34 14.83
C TYR A 70 -23.27 15.61 15.19
N THR A 71 -24.55 15.64 14.84
CA THR A 71 -25.44 16.75 15.19
C THR A 71 -26.15 16.57 16.53
N LEU A 72 -26.36 15.35 17.02
CA LEU A 72 -27.00 15.07 18.32
C LEU A 72 -26.55 13.69 18.83
N GLN A 73 -26.19 13.59 20.12
CA GLN A 73 -25.77 12.36 20.81
C GLN A 73 -26.89 11.29 20.91
N THR A 74 -27.45 10.88 19.78
CA THR A 74 -28.55 9.91 19.75
C THR A 74 -28.04 8.53 20.15
N MET A 75 -28.90 7.74 20.80
CA MET A 75 -28.59 6.33 21.13
C MET A 75 -28.23 5.52 19.87
N LYS A 76 -28.81 5.89 18.72
CA LYS A 76 -28.50 5.31 17.40
C LYS A 76 -27.05 5.53 17.00
N TYR A 77 -26.51 6.74 17.16
CA TYR A 77 -25.09 7.02 16.91
C TYR A 77 -24.19 6.13 17.76
N LYS A 78 -24.43 6.07 19.08
CA LYS A 78 -23.57 5.31 20.01
C LYS A 78 -23.57 3.81 19.68
N TYR A 79 -24.73 3.28 19.30
CA TYR A 79 -24.88 1.90 18.87
C TYR A 79 -24.14 1.62 17.56
N LEU A 80 -24.37 2.42 16.51
CA LEU A 80 -23.72 2.25 15.20
C LEU A 80 -22.19 2.42 15.28
N LYS A 81 -21.72 3.40 16.07
CA LYS A 81 -20.29 3.60 16.36
C LYS A 81 -19.69 2.40 17.08
N GLY A 82 -20.39 1.85 18.07
CA GLY A 82 -19.95 0.67 18.82
C GLY A 82 -19.78 -0.57 17.94
N ILE A 83 -20.78 -0.87 17.11
CA ILE A 83 -20.72 -2.02 16.18
C ILE A 83 -19.65 -1.80 15.10
N GLY A 84 -19.55 -0.59 14.54
CA GLY A 84 -18.51 -0.25 13.57
C GLY A 84 -17.11 -0.43 14.16
N THR A 85 -16.91 0.02 15.40
CA THR A 85 -15.62 -0.12 16.11
C THR A 85 -15.25 -1.58 16.33
N PHE A 86 -16.21 -2.44 16.70
CA PHE A 86 -15.96 -3.87 16.88
C PHE A 86 -15.43 -4.54 15.61
N HIS A 87 -16.10 -4.30 14.47
CA HIS A 87 -15.68 -4.89 13.19
C HIS A 87 -14.34 -4.31 12.72
N ARG A 88 -14.09 -3.02 12.99
CA ARG A 88 -12.83 -2.37 12.68
C ARG A 88 -11.67 -2.99 13.45
N ILE A 89 -11.81 -3.20 14.76
CA ILE A 89 -10.78 -3.84 15.59
C ILE A 89 -10.49 -5.25 15.08
N GLY A 90 -11.53 -6.05 14.80
CA GLY A 90 -11.32 -7.39 14.24
C GLY A 90 -10.60 -7.37 12.89
N ALA A 91 -10.88 -6.37 12.03
CA ALA A 91 -10.18 -6.20 10.77
C ALA A 91 -8.74 -5.69 10.95
N GLU A 92 -8.46 -4.84 11.94
CA GLU A 92 -7.10 -4.41 12.30
C GLU A 92 -6.25 -5.59 12.81
N GLU A 93 -6.84 -6.48 13.61
CA GLU A 93 -6.18 -7.73 14.04
C GLU A 93 -5.92 -8.66 12.83
N LEU A 94 -6.88 -8.75 11.91
CA LEU A 94 -6.73 -9.53 10.68
C LEU A 94 -5.63 -8.95 9.78
N GLN A 95 -5.58 -7.62 9.61
CA GLN A 95 -4.49 -6.92 8.92
C GLN A 95 -3.13 -7.24 9.57
N ALA A 96 -3.05 -7.14 10.89
CA ALA A 96 -1.84 -7.45 11.63
C ALA A 96 -1.41 -8.92 11.39
N SER A 97 -2.35 -9.86 11.35
CA SER A 97 -2.04 -11.27 11.07
C SER A 97 -1.56 -11.49 9.63
N LEU A 98 -2.22 -10.88 8.64
CA LEU A 98 -1.93 -11.07 7.22
C LEU A 98 -0.60 -10.44 6.77
N PHE A 99 -0.32 -9.24 7.27
CA PHE A 99 0.84 -8.45 6.90
C PHE A 99 1.96 -8.46 7.96
N SER A 100 1.82 -9.27 9.01
CA SER A 100 2.94 -9.53 9.93
C SER A 100 4.13 -10.13 9.17
N PRO A 101 5.37 -9.95 9.66
CA PRO A 101 6.55 -10.56 9.05
C PRO A 101 6.46 -12.08 8.91
N GLU A 102 5.71 -12.72 9.82
CA GLU A 102 5.44 -14.16 9.83
C GLU A 102 4.14 -14.53 9.09
N GLY A 103 3.37 -13.52 8.69
CA GLY A 103 2.10 -13.65 7.98
C GLY A 103 2.30 -14.09 6.53
N PRO A 104 1.24 -14.60 5.89
CA PRO A 104 1.31 -15.13 4.54
C PRO A 104 1.83 -14.10 3.53
N ILE A 105 1.46 -12.82 3.67
CA ILE A 105 1.92 -11.76 2.77
C ILE A 105 3.34 -11.31 3.14
N GLY A 106 3.66 -11.24 4.43
CA GLY A 106 4.99 -10.91 4.93
C GLY A 106 6.06 -11.91 4.51
N LEU A 107 5.72 -13.20 4.40
CA LEU A 107 6.61 -14.25 3.89
C LEU A 107 6.75 -14.23 2.36
N LEU A 108 5.71 -13.81 1.64
CA LEU A 108 5.73 -13.71 0.18
C LEU A 108 6.52 -12.48 -0.32
N LEU A 109 6.52 -11.38 0.42
CA LEU A 109 7.20 -10.15 0.00
C LEU A 109 8.73 -10.35 -0.20
N PRO A 110 9.49 -10.92 0.74
CA PRO A 110 10.91 -11.20 0.56
C PRO A 110 11.21 -12.15 -0.61
N THR A 111 10.32 -13.12 -0.89
CA THR A 111 10.52 -14.06 -2.00
C THR A 111 10.27 -13.40 -3.36
N ILE A 112 9.29 -12.52 -3.47
CA ILE A 112 9.01 -11.78 -4.70
C ILE A 112 10.09 -10.71 -4.93
N PHE A 113 10.43 -9.91 -3.91
CA PHE A 113 11.46 -8.89 -4.03
C PHE A 113 12.85 -9.49 -4.18
N GLY A 114 13.17 -10.55 -3.43
CA GLY A 114 14.43 -11.29 -3.56
C GLY A 114 14.55 -12.03 -4.89
N GLY A 115 13.45 -12.59 -5.41
CA GLY A 115 13.42 -13.27 -6.70
C GLY A 115 13.55 -12.31 -7.88
N THR A 116 12.91 -11.15 -7.82
CA THR A 116 13.01 -10.12 -8.88
C THR A 116 14.35 -9.39 -8.86
N LEU A 117 14.88 -9.04 -7.68
CA LEU A 117 16.24 -8.52 -7.54
C LEU A 117 17.29 -9.57 -7.95
N GLY A 118 17.07 -10.84 -7.57
CA GLY A 118 17.92 -11.96 -7.98
C GLY A 118 17.92 -12.16 -9.49
N ALA A 119 16.75 -12.15 -10.13
CA ALA A 119 16.62 -12.29 -11.58
C ALA A 119 17.22 -11.10 -12.35
N LEU A 120 17.16 -9.88 -11.80
CA LEU A 120 17.81 -8.70 -12.38
C LEU A 120 19.34 -8.69 -12.19
N LEU A 121 19.85 -9.29 -11.11
CA LEU A 121 21.28 -9.42 -10.85
C LEU A 121 21.93 -10.59 -11.60
N ILE A 122 21.16 -11.60 -12.01
CA ILE A 122 21.62 -12.66 -12.92
C ILE A 122 21.73 -12.05 -14.33
N LYS A 123 22.90 -11.49 -14.63
CA LYS A 123 23.29 -11.16 -16.01
C LYS A 123 23.22 -12.42 -16.85
N ARG A 124 22.41 -12.41 -17.92
CA ARG A 124 22.48 -13.44 -18.95
C ARG A 124 23.91 -13.44 -19.51
N PRO A 125 24.55 -14.59 -19.76
CA PRO A 125 25.93 -14.66 -20.28
C PRO A 125 26.10 -14.00 -21.66
N GLN A 126 25.01 -13.57 -22.30
CA GLN A 126 25.00 -12.80 -23.55
C GLN A 126 25.28 -11.29 -23.39
N ASP A 127 25.09 -10.70 -22.20
CA ASP A 127 25.27 -9.25 -21.97
C ASP A 127 26.72 -8.83 -21.66
N THR A 128 27.64 -9.78 -21.53
CA THR A 128 29.05 -9.49 -21.22
C THR A 128 29.89 -9.15 -22.47
N ASN A 129 29.34 -9.28 -23.68
CA ASN A 129 30.06 -9.04 -24.94
C ASN A 129 29.51 -7.86 -25.77
N GLY A 130 29.01 -6.82 -25.10
CA GLY A 130 28.37 -5.67 -25.74
C GLY A 130 29.23 -4.41 -25.93
N ASN A 131 30.49 -4.37 -25.48
CA ASN A 131 31.34 -3.18 -25.69
C ASN A 131 32.70 -3.57 -26.28
N GLY A 132 32.78 -3.54 -27.61
CA GLY A 132 34.06 -3.47 -28.30
C GLY A 132 34.18 -4.31 -29.56
N LYS A 133 33.37 -4.05 -30.60
CA LYS A 133 33.80 -4.16 -32.01
C LYS A 133 32.70 -3.72 -32.99
N ARG A 134 33.10 -2.79 -33.87
CA ARG A 134 32.55 -2.50 -35.22
C ARG A 134 31.32 -1.60 -35.34
N VAL A 135 31.50 -0.31 -35.07
CA VAL A 135 31.01 0.75 -35.99
C VAL A 135 32.18 1.69 -36.35
N LYS A 136 33.19 1.13 -37.03
CA LYS A 136 34.10 1.88 -37.90
C LYS A 136 34.16 1.13 -39.23
N LYS A 137 33.27 1.50 -40.15
CA LYS A 137 33.43 1.37 -41.60
C LYS A 137 32.29 2.10 -42.31
N SER A 138 32.24 3.42 -42.11
CA SER A 138 31.64 4.34 -43.07
C SER A 138 32.74 5.30 -43.50
N THR A 139 33.58 4.84 -44.45
CA THR A 139 34.22 5.65 -45.50
C THR A 139 35.22 4.80 -46.31
N LYS A 140 35.19 5.05 -47.63
CA LYS A 140 36.17 4.74 -48.69
C LYS A 140 35.98 3.44 -49.51
N LYS A 141 35.33 3.65 -50.66
CA LYS A 141 35.90 3.56 -52.03
C LYS A 141 36.55 2.22 -52.43
N LYS A 142 35.91 1.52 -53.39
CA LYS A 142 36.58 0.75 -54.46
C LYS A 142 35.72 0.91 -55.73
N VAL A 143 36.25 1.66 -56.71
CA VAL A 143 36.83 1.20 -57.99
C VAL A 143 35.72 0.83 -58.95
#